data_AF-A0A849SA07-F1
#
_entry.id   AF-A0A849SA07-F1
#
_cell.length_a   1.000
_cell.length_b   1.000
_cell.length_c   1.000
_cell.angle_alpha   90.00
_cell.angle_beta   90.00
_cell.angle_gamma   90.00
#
_symmetry.space_group_name_H-M   'P 1'
#
loop_
_entity.id
_entity.type
_entity.pdbx_description
1 polymer ?
#
loop_
_entity_poly.entity_id
_entity_poly.type
_entity_poly.pdbx_seq_one_letter_code
_entity_poly.pdbx_strand_id
1 'polypeptide(L)'
;MIEQHGTLSKTLVRTQAALALFVLLWLGGLDFFFPSHFSLQAGVHGLSTISAMVAATFLTHRAYHLIRGVHINMRSLRYWALAATVLNFFGAVSGNWVYMRYRGEGGAKDWILAHAPSFHNVMMEFKEFVSLFPFPLMLAVTFVLFYYGDALATRRDLLSFVGLLMLIAWLFLLLGFVSGLTLAKLHFL
;
A
#
# COMPACT_ATOMS: atom_id res chain seq x y z
N MET A 1 29.24 17.16 8.14
CA MET A 1 28.69 15.77 8.15
C MET A 1 27.15 15.68 8.18
N ILE A 2 26.42 16.80 8.30
CA ILE A 2 24.94 16.80 8.38
C ILE A 2 24.28 16.81 6.98
N GLU A 3 24.97 17.25 5.93
CA GLU A 3 24.40 17.39 4.57
C GLU A 3 24.25 16.07 3.79
N GLN A 4 25.12 15.08 4.00
CA GLN A 4 25.10 13.83 3.22
C GLN A 4 23.88 12.94 3.53
N HIS A 5 23.33 13.02 4.75
CA HIS A 5 22.10 12.29 5.09
C HIS A 5 20.87 12.85 4.35
N GLY A 6 20.87 14.15 4.03
CA GLY A 6 19.79 14.79 3.30
C GLY A 6 19.76 14.44 1.81
N THR A 7 20.91 14.28 1.18
CA THR A 7 21.02 13.91 -0.25
C THR A 7 20.71 12.44 -0.49
N LEU A 8 21.21 11.52 0.34
CA LEU A 8 20.92 10.09 0.21
C LEU A 8 19.41 9.80 0.35
N SER A 9 18.76 10.40 1.35
CA SER A 9 17.31 10.25 1.56
C SER A 9 16.50 10.81 0.39
N LYS A 10 16.88 11.97 -0.16
CA LYS A 10 16.22 12.56 -1.33
C LYS A 10 16.39 11.72 -2.58
N THR A 11 17.58 11.18 -2.81
CA THR A 11 17.84 10.29 -3.96
C THR A 11 17.05 9.00 -3.85
N LEU A 12 17.03 8.36 -2.67
CA LEU A 12 16.26 7.14 -2.44
C LEU A 12 14.77 7.34 -2.74
N VAL A 13 14.17 8.41 -2.21
CA VAL A 13 12.75 8.73 -2.43
C VAL A 13 12.47 9.00 -3.92
N ARG A 14 13.37 9.70 -4.61
CA ARG A 14 13.25 9.97 -6.06
C ARG A 14 13.34 8.68 -6.89
N THR A 15 14.28 7.81 -6.57
CA THR A 15 14.45 6.51 -7.26
C THR A 15 13.23 5.63 -7.03
N GLN A 16 12.72 5.55 -5.80
CA GLN A 16 11.50 4.79 -5.49
C GLN A 16 10.28 5.35 -6.23
N ALA A 17 10.12 6.67 -6.27
CA ALA A 17 9.03 7.31 -7.02
C ALA A 17 9.14 7.08 -8.53
N ALA A 18 10.35 7.15 -9.09
CA ALA A 18 10.58 6.91 -10.52
C ALA A 18 10.32 5.45 -10.91
N LEU A 19 10.75 4.49 -10.08
CA LEU A 19 10.47 3.06 -10.29
C LEU A 19 8.97 2.77 -10.17
N ALA A 20 8.28 3.36 -9.20
CA ALA A 20 6.83 3.22 -9.06
C ALA A 20 6.08 3.79 -10.27
N LEU A 21 6.49 4.97 -10.76
CA LEU A 21 5.92 5.58 -11.97
C LEU A 21 6.19 4.73 -13.22
N PHE A 22 7.40 4.17 -13.35
CA PHE A 22 7.75 3.28 -14.45
C PHE A 22 6.85 2.03 -14.47
N VAL A 23 6.66 1.38 -13.31
CA VAL A 23 5.75 0.23 -13.18
C VAL A 23 4.29 0.62 -13.48
N LEU A 24 3.85 1.80 -13.04
CA LEU A 24 2.51 2.35 -13.32
C LEU A 24 2.26 2.55 -14.81
N LEU A 25 3.19 3.17 -15.53
CA LEU A 25 3.07 3.43 -16.96
C LEU A 25 3.06 2.12 -17.76
N TRP A 26 3.81 1.12 -17.31
CA TRP A 26 3.84 -0.20 -17.93
C TRP A 26 2.52 -0.98 -17.78
N LEU A 27 1.72 -0.73 -16.74
CA LEU A 27 0.38 -1.34 -16.62
C LEU A 27 -0.55 -0.91 -17.76
N GLY A 28 -0.52 0.37 -18.15
CA GLY A 28 -1.30 0.86 -19.30
C GLY A 28 -0.78 0.34 -20.65
N GLY A 29 0.55 0.15 -20.77
CA GLY A 29 1.15 -0.44 -21.97
C GLY A 29 0.72 -1.90 -22.20
N LEU A 30 0.61 -2.71 -21.14
CA LEU A 30 0.21 -4.11 -21.24
C LEU A 30 -1.26 -4.28 -21.65
N ASP A 31 -2.16 -3.41 -21.17
CA ASP A 31 -3.59 -3.46 -21.53
C ASP A 31 -3.86 -3.13 -23.01
N PHE A 32 -3.01 -2.32 -23.65
CA PHE A 32 -3.10 -2.03 -25.09
C PHE A 32 -2.85 -3.27 -25.95
N PHE A 33 -1.93 -4.15 -25.54
CA PHE A 33 -1.60 -5.37 -26.29
C PHE A 33 -2.50 -6.55 -25.91
N PHE A 34 -3.09 -6.55 -24.70
CA PHE A 34 -3.91 -7.63 -24.16
C PHE A 34 -5.19 -7.07 -23.52
N PRO A 35 -6.17 -6.63 -24.33
CA PRO A 35 -7.35 -5.93 -23.82
C PRO A 35 -8.23 -6.86 -22.97
N SER A 36 -8.60 -6.38 -21.77
CA SER A 36 -9.49 -7.07 -20.86
C SER A 36 -10.77 -6.25 -20.60
N HIS A 37 -11.93 -6.90 -20.54
CA HIS A 37 -13.19 -6.26 -20.10
C HIS A 37 -13.14 -5.73 -18.65
N PHE A 38 -12.08 -6.06 -17.90
CA PHE A 38 -11.86 -5.64 -16.52
C PHE A 38 -10.72 -4.62 -16.38
N SER A 39 -10.25 -4.04 -17.49
CA SER A 39 -9.09 -3.13 -17.50
C SER A 39 -9.29 -1.89 -16.64
N LEU A 40 -10.51 -1.34 -16.60
CA LEU A 40 -10.81 -0.17 -15.76
C LEU A 40 -10.73 -0.51 -14.27
N GLN A 41 -11.36 -1.61 -13.82
CA GLN A 41 -11.33 -2.02 -12.41
C GLN A 41 -9.90 -2.37 -11.98
N ALA A 42 -9.18 -3.11 -12.83
CA ALA A 42 -7.77 -3.45 -12.61
C ALA A 42 -6.88 -2.20 -12.58
N GLY A 43 -7.11 -1.25 -13.49
CA GLY A 43 -6.40 0.03 -13.54
C GLY A 43 -6.64 0.89 -12.30
N VAL A 44 -7.89 1.03 -11.87
CA VAL A 44 -8.23 1.76 -10.63
C VAL A 44 -7.60 1.08 -9.40
N HIS A 45 -7.62 -0.24 -9.34
CA HIS A 45 -6.98 -0.98 -8.26
C HIS A 45 -5.45 -0.82 -8.28
N GLY A 46 -4.82 -0.95 -9.44
CA GLY A 46 -3.38 -0.75 -9.61
C GLY A 46 -2.94 0.67 -9.22
N LEU A 47 -3.66 1.69 -9.70
CA LEU A 47 -3.38 3.09 -9.37
C LEU A 47 -3.52 3.37 -7.87
N SER A 48 -4.60 2.89 -7.24
CA SER A 48 -4.85 3.11 -5.81
C SER A 48 -3.82 2.39 -4.94
N THR A 49 -3.50 1.12 -5.23
CA THR A 49 -2.51 0.34 -4.47
C THR A 49 -1.09 0.86 -4.62
N ILE A 50 -0.68 1.28 -5.82
CA ILE A 50 0.66 1.86 -6.03
C ILE A 50 0.75 3.23 -5.35
N SER A 51 -0.28 4.06 -5.45
CA SER A 51 -0.32 5.36 -4.76
C SER A 51 -0.27 5.16 -3.23
N ALA A 52 -1.02 4.19 -2.71
CA ALA A 52 -0.98 3.82 -1.29
C ALA A 52 0.43 3.37 -0.87
N MET A 53 1.09 2.56 -1.70
CA MET A 53 2.46 2.08 -1.45
C MET A 53 3.46 3.23 -1.37
N VAL A 54 3.39 4.18 -2.30
CA VAL A 54 4.27 5.36 -2.31
C VAL A 54 4.03 6.21 -1.06
N ALA A 55 2.77 6.50 -0.73
CA ALA A 55 2.42 7.29 0.45
C ALA A 55 2.85 6.59 1.76
N ALA A 56 2.61 5.28 1.88
CA ALA A 56 3.01 4.50 3.04
C ALA A 56 4.53 4.43 3.19
N THR A 57 5.27 4.22 2.10
CA THR A 57 6.75 4.21 2.11
C THR A 57 7.31 5.56 2.57
N PHE A 58 6.73 6.66 2.10
CA PHE A 58 7.08 7.99 2.59
C PHE A 58 6.80 8.15 4.09
N LEU A 59 5.67 7.63 4.58
CA LEU A 59 5.31 7.66 6.00
C LEU A 59 6.22 6.77 6.86
N THR A 60 6.75 5.66 6.36
CA THR A 60 7.73 4.81 7.05
C THR A 60 8.96 5.61 7.50
N HIS A 61 9.47 6.52 6.65
CA HIS A 61 10.58 7.41 7.02
C HIS A 61 10.21 8.34 8.18
N ARG A 62 8.95 8.78 8.26
CA ARG A 62 8.45 9.61 9.37
C ARG A 62 8.16 8.79 10.62
N ALA A 63 7.70 7.56 10.46
CA ALA A 63 7.46 6.62 11.55
C ALA A 63 8.74 6.32 12.34
N TYR A 64 9.87 6.18 11.64
CA TYR A 64 11.18 6.05 12.30
C TYR A 64 11.48 7.27 13.19
N HIS A 65 11.24 8.49 12.70
CA HIS A 65 11.44 9.71 13.49
C HIS A 65 10.51 9.80 14.70
N LEU A 66 9.23 9.40 14.54
CA LEU A 66 8.26 9.33 15.63
C LEU A 66 8.75 8.43 16.77
N ILE A 67 9.17 7.20 16.44
CA ILE A 67 9.63 6.21 17.42
C ILE A 67 10.91 6.70 18.13
N ARG A 68 11.80 7.38 17.40
CA ARG A 68 13.04 7.93 17.97
C ARG A 68 12.82 9.21 18.78
N GLY A 69 11.62 9.79 18.77
CA GLY A 69 11.32 11.06 19.45
C GLY A 69 11.96 12.27 18.77
N VAL A 70 12.26 12.17 17.46
CA VAL A 70 12.79 13.28 16.68
C VAL A 70 11.65 14.22 16.29
N HIS A 71 11.89 15.53 16.41
CA HIS A 71 10.89 16.53 16.06
C HIS A 71 10.49 16.41 14.58
N ILE A 72 9.18 16.45 14.32
CA ILE A 72 8.60 16.37 12.98
C ILE A 72 7.44 17.35 12.83
N ASN A 73 7.16 17.74 11.58
CA ASN A 73 6.02 18.58 11.27
C ASN A 73 4.71 17.78 11.40
N MET A 74 4.02 17.93 12.53
CA MET A 74 2.77 17.23 12.86
C MET A 74 1.64 17.53 11.89
N ARG A 75 1.52 18.78 11.43
CA ARG A 75 0.51 19.17 10.44
C ARG A 75 0.72 18.40 9.12
N SER A 76 1.95 18.35 8.64
CA SER A 76 2.29 17.58 7.44
C SER A 76 2.03 16.09 7.67
N LEU A 77 2.36 15.55 8.85
CA LEU A 77 2.12 14.14 9.18
C LEU A 77 0.62 13.78 9.11
N ARG A 78 -0.26 14.63 9.65
CA ARG A 78 -1.73 14.46 9.59
C ARG A 78 -2.22 14.31 8.16
N TYR A 79 -1.84 15.23 7.27
CA TYR A 79 -2.31 15.19 5.89
C TYR A 79 -1.77 14.00 5.11
N TRP A 80 -0.50 13.62 5.31
CA TRP A 80 0.04 12.42 4.67
C TRP A 80 -0.61 11.13 5.20
N ALA A 81 -0.88 11.04 6.50
CA ALA A 81 -1.61 9.91 7.09
C ALA A 81 -3.05 9.83 6.56
N LEU A 82 -3.74 10.97 6.45
CA LEU A 82 -5.07 11.03 5.85
C LEU A 82 -5.06 10.59 4.38
N ALA A 83 -4.12 11.10 3.59
CA ALA A 83 -3.96 10.71 2.19
C ALA A 83 -3.70 9.19 2.07
N ALA A 84 -2.78 8.64 2.87
CA ALA A 84 -2.53 7.21 2.91
C ALA A 84 -3.78 6.41 3.34
N THR A 85 -4.57 6.91 4.30
CA THR A 85 -5.83 6.26 4.72
C THR A 85 -6.84 6.19 3.59
N VAL A 86 -7.06 7.30 2.89
CA VAL A 86 -7.97 7.37 1.73
C VAL A 86 -7.49 6.46 0.60
N LEU A 87 -6.19 6.43 0.31
CA LEU A 87 -5.63 5.56 -0.72
C LEU A 87 -5.74 4.08 -0.34
N ASN A 88 -5.52 3.71 0.92
CA ASN A 88 -5.73 2.34 1.40
C ASN A 88 -7.21 1.94 1.38
N PHE A 89 -8.12 2.88 1.68
CA PHE A 89 -9.56 2.66 1.52
C PHE A 89 -9.91 2.37 0.06
N PHE A 90 -9.45 3.19 -0.89
CA PHE A 90 -9.65 2.94 -2.31
C PHE A 90 -9.01 1.63 -2.76
N GLY A 91 -7.83 1.28 -2.26
CA GLY A 91 -7.17 0.00 -2.53
C GLY A 91 -8.02 -1.18 -2.05
N ALA A 92 -8.60 -1.11 -0.85
CA ALA A 92 -9.48 -2.13 -0.31
C ALA A 92 -10.79 -2.27 -1.11
N VAL A 93 -11.46 -1.14 -1.41
CA VAL A 93 -12.72 -1.15 -2.18
C VAL A 93 -12.49 -1.67 -3.60
N SER A 94 -11.51 -1.12 -4.32
CA SER A 94 -11.19 -1.56 -5.68
C SER A 94 -10.62 -2.98 -5.74
N GLY A 95 -9.95 -3.43 -4.68
CA GLY A 95 -9.46 -4.81 -4.57
C GLY A 95 -10.62 -5.81 -4.54
N ASN A 96 -11.72 -5.46 -3.89
CA ASN A 96 -12.94 -6.27 -3.93
C ASN A 96 -13.55 -6.35 -5.34
N TRP A 97 -13.43 -5.31 -6.17
CA TRP A 97 -13.89 -5.37 -7.57
C TRP A 97 -13.08 -6.37 -8.39
N VAL A 98 -11.75 -6.32 -8.30
CA VAL A 98 -10.87 -7.28 -8.98
C VAL A 98 -11.08 -8.69 -8.42
N TYR A 99 -11.37 -8.80 -7.12
CA TYR A 99 -11.68 -10.08 -6.46
C TYR A 99 -12.93 -10.76 -7.01
N MET A 100 -13.99 -10.00 -7.31
CA MET A 100 -15.20 -10.57 -7.92
C MET A 100 -14.90 -11.24 -9.27
N ARG A 101 -14.03 -10.64 -10.10
CA ARG A 101 -13.59 -11.25 -11.37
C ARG A 101 -12.72 -12.48 -11.13
N TYR A 102 -11.83 -12.42 -10.14
CA TYR A 102 -11.02 -13.55 -9.74
C TYR A 102 -11.87 -14.78 -9.36
N ARG A 103 -12.97 -14.57 -8.62
CA ARG A 103 -13.90 -15.60 -8.13
C ARG A 103 -15.00 -16.04 -9.09
N GLY A 104 -15.27 -15.25 -10.13
CA GLY A 104 -16.32 -15.56 -11.12
C GLY A 104 -16.04 -16.85 -11.89
N GLU A 105 -17.10 -17.45 -12.45
CA GLU A 105 -16.99 -18.67 -13.26
C GLU A 105 -16.03 -18.48 -14.44
N GLY A 106 -15.14 -19.47 -14.67
CA GLY A 106 -14.07 -19.35 -15.66
C GLY A 106 -13.02 -18.29 -15.28
N GLY A 107 -12.96 -17.95 -14.00
CA GLY A 107 -12.03 -16.99 -13.42
C GLY A 107 -10.63 -17.53 -13.24
N ALA A 108 -9.69 -16.62 -12.95
CA ALA A 108 -8.32 -16.98 -12.62
C ALA A 108 -8.24 -17.96 -11.44
N LYS A 109 -9.22 -17.92 -10.51
CA LYS A 109 -9.35 -18.93 -9.47
C LYS A 109 -9.47 -20.35 -10.02
N ASP A 110 -10.39 -20.58 -10.96
CA ASP A 110 -10.66 -21.92 -11.49
C ASP A 110 -9.43 -22.48 -12.19
N TRP A 111 -8.72 -21.64 -12.94
CA TRP A 111 -7.44 -22.01 -13.55
C TRP A 111 -6.38 -22.36 -12.50
N ILE A 112 -6.21 -21.53 -11.45
CA ILE A 112 -5.21 -21.80 -10.40
C ILE A 112 -5.57 -23.07 -9.62
N LEU A 113 -6.84 -23.32 -9.33
CA LEU A 113 -7.24 -24.56 -8.65
C LEU A 113 -6.98 -25.80 -9.51
N ALA A 114 -7.12 -25.69 -10.83
CA ALA A 114 -6.84 -26.79 -11.75
C ALA A 114 -5.32 -27.07 -11.92
N HIS A 115 -4.47 -26.04 -11.87
CA HIS A 115 -3.04 -26.18 -12.20
C HIS A 115 -2.09 -26.03 -11.00
N ALA A 116 -2.48 -25.27 -9.97
CA ALA A 116 -1.66 -24.93 -8.81
C ALA A 116 -2.49 -24.80 -7.50
N PRO A 117 -3.22 -25.84 -7.07
CA PRO A 117 -4.14 -25.76 -5.92
C PRO A 117 -3.43 -25.45 -4.59
N SER A 118 -2.22 -25.97 -4.37
CA SER A 118 -1.43 -25.65 -3.18
C SER A 118 -1.04 -24.17 -3.12
N PHE A 119 -0.82 -23.55 -4.29
CA PHE A 119 -0.52 -22.12 -4.37
C PHE A 119 -1.76 -21.27 -4.02
N HIS A 120 -2.95 -21.67 -4.48
CA HIS A 120 -4.22 -21.03 -4.09
C HIS A 120 -4.36 -21.00 -2.56
N ASN A 121 -4.31 -22.16 -1.91
CA ASN A 121 -4.62 -22.28 -0.48
C ASN A 121 -3.65 -21.49 0.41
N VAL A 122 -2.39 -21.33 -0.01
CA VAL A 122 -1.41 -20.58 0.79
C VAL A 122 -1.38 -19.11 0.42
N MET A 123 -1.27 -18.76 -0.86
CA MET A 123 -1.05 -17.36 -1.27
C MET A 123 -2.30 -16.53 -1.43
N MET A 124 -3.42 -17.11 -1.84
CA MET A 124 -4.67 -16.34 -2.00
C MET A 124 -5.30 -16.04 -0.66
N GLU A 125 -5.45 -17.04 0.21
CA GLU A 125 -6.04 -16.86 1.54
C GLU A 125 -5.19 -15.89 2.38
N PHE A 126 -3.87 -16.05 2.35
CA PHE A 126 -2.94 -15.14 3.02
C PHE A 126 -3.05 -13.71 2.47
N LYS A 127 -3.04 -13.54 1.14
CA LYS A 127 -3.17 -12.22 0.51
C LYS A 127 -4.48 -11.55 0.90
N GLU A 128 -5.59 -12.26 0.79
CA GLU A 128 -6.94 -11.73 1.07
C GLU A 128 -7.02 -11.16 2.48
N PHE A 129 -6.44 -11.86 3.46
CA PHE A 129 -6.40 -11.39 4.84
C PHE A 129 -5.46 -10.20 5.02
N VAL A 130 -4.21 -10.33 4.56
CA VAL A 130 -3.16 -9.32 4.75
C VAL A 130 -3.49 -7.99 4.07
N SER A 131 -4.10 -8.02 2.89
CA SER A 131 -4.37 -6.81 2.09
C SER A 131 -5.44 -5.91 2.71
N LEU A 132 -6.22 -6.39 3.69
CA LEU A 132 -7.27 -5.62 4.35
C LEU A 132 -6.78 -4.85 5.58
N PHE A 133 -5.67 -5.25 6.21
CA PHE A 133 -5.13 -4.58 7.41
C PHE A 133 -4.63 -3.14 7.22
N PRO A 134 -4.03 -2.75 6.08
CA PRO A 134 -3.49 -1.40 5.92
C PRO A 134 -4.53 -0.29 6.18
N PHE A 135 -5.77 -0.47 5.71
CA PHE A 135 -6.83 0.52 5.90
C PHE A 135 -7.20 0.77 7.38
N PRO A 136 -7.63 -0.22 8.19
CA PRO A 136 -7.99 0.02 9.59
C PRO A 136 -6.81 0.52 10.42
N LEU A 137 -5.58 0.06 10.14
CA LEU A 137 -4.38 0.56 10.83
C LEU A 137 -4.09 2.03 10.51
N MET A 138 -4.18 2.41 9.24
CA MET A 138 -4.00 3.80 8.82
C MET A 138 -5.15 4.70 9.30
N LEU A 139 -6.37 4.18 9.37
CA LEU A 139 -7.51 4.87 9.96
C LEU A 139 -7.27 5.16 11.45
N ALA A 140 -6.79 4.18 12.21
CA ALA A 140 -6.43 4.37 13.62
C ALA A 140 -5.31 5.42 13.79
N VAL A 141 -4.26 5.36 12.96
CA VAL A 141 -3.19 6.36 12.90
C VAL A 141 -3.76 7.76 12.65
N THR A 142 -4.60 7.91 11.63
CA THR A 142 -5.20 9.20 11.26
C THR A 142 -6.10 9.71 12.37
N PHE A 143 -6.93 8.85 12.95
CA PHE A 143 -7.77 9.19 14.09
C PHE A 143 -6.94 9.75 15.25
N VAL A 144 -5.89 9.04 15.70
CA VAL A 144 -5.03 9.50 16.80
C VAL A 144 -4.37 10.84 16.46
N LEU A 145 -3.84 11.00 15.24
CA LEU A 145 -3.17 12.23 14.79
C LEU A 145 -4.09 13.45 14.76
N PHE A 146 -5.37 13.28 14.42
CA PHE A 146 -6.35 14.36 14.38
C PHE A 146 -7.00 14.60 15.75
N TYR A 147 -7.37 13.54 16.47
CA TYR A 147 -8.04 13.62 17.76
C TYR A 147 -7.18 14.32 18.81
N TYR A 148 -5.90 13.94 18.93
CA TYR A 148 -4.99 14.56 19.90
C TYR A 148 -4.38 15.88 19.41
N GLY A 149 -4.52 16.21 18.13
CA GLY A 149 -4.02 17.46 17.59
C GLY A 149 -2.56 17.73 17.98
N ASP A 150 -2.28 18.97 18.37
CA ASP A 150 -0.91 19.41 18.69
C ASP A 150 -0.43 18.90 20.05
N ALA A 151 -1.34 18.52 20.95
CA ALA A 151 -1.00 17.92 22.24
C ALA A 151 -0.23 16.61 22.09
N LEU A 152 -0.43 15.89 20.98
CA LEU A 152 0.27 14.65 20.67
C LEU A 152 1.80 14.81 20.61
N ALA A 153 2.31 16.00 20.25
CA ALA A 153 3.74 16.25 20.17
C ALA A 153 4.48 16.06 21.50
N THR A 154 3.76 16.15 22.62
CA THR A 154 4.30 15.95 23.98
C THR A 154 4.16 14.52 24.49
N ARG A 155 3.45 13.65 23.74
CA ARG A 155 3.04 12.30 24.16
C ARG A 155 3.86 11.23 23.45
N ARG A 156 5.07 10.98 23.97
CA ARG A 156 6.04 10.05 23.37
C ARG A 156 5.52 8.62 23.23
N ASP A 157 4.70 8.18 24.18
CA ASP A 157 3.97 6.91 24.16
C ASP A 157 3.08 6.80 22.90
N LEU A 158 2.24 7.81 22.67
CA LEU A 158 1.31 7.83 21.55
C LEU A 158 2.02 8.04 20.21
N LEU A 159 3.09 8.85 20.16
CA LEU A 159 3.89 9.02 18.95
C LEU A 159 4.56 7.69 18.55
N SER A 160 5.10 6.95 19.51
CA SER A 160 5.70 5.63 19.25
C SER A 160 4.66 4.63 18.78
N PHE A 161 3.47 4.62 19.40
CA PHE A 161 2.34 3.80 18.98
C PHE A 161 1.91 4.12 17.53
N VAL A 162 1.74 5.40 17.19
CA VAL A 162 1.43 5.85 15.83
C VAL A 162 2.50 5.40 14.84
N GLY A 163 3.79 5.58 15.18
CA GLY A 163 4.89 5.13 14.35
C GLY A 163 4.87 3.61 14.12
N LEU A 164 4.61 2.81 15.16
CA LEU A 164 4.52 1.35 15.04
C LEU A 164 3.36 0.93 14.13
N LEU A 165 2.18 1.54 14.30
CA LEU A 165 1.02 1.24 13.44
C LEU A 165 1.30 1.58 11.97
N MET A 166 1.98 2.71 11.70
CA MET A 166 2.41 3.06 10.33
C MET A 166 3.34 2.01 9.72
N LEU A 167 4.31 1.50 10.50
CA LEU A 167 5.24 0.46 10.03
C LEU A 167 4.53 -0.87 9.75
N ILE A 168 3.63 -1.28 10.65
CA ILE A 168 2.84 -2.51 10.48
C ILE A 168 1.91 -2.39 9.27
N ALA A 169 1.24 -1.24 9.10
CA ALA A 169 0.40 -0.98 7.94
C ALA A 169 1.19 -1.05 6.63
N TRP A 170 2.39 -0.46 6.61
CA TRP A 170 3.29 -0.54 5.46
C TRP A 170 3.73 -1.98 5.17
N LEU A 171 4.05 -2.78 6.20
CA LEU A 171 4.44 -4.18 6.02
C LEU A 171 3.31 -5.01 5.41
N PHE A 172 2.09 -4.90 5.94
CA PHE A 172 0.93 -5.60 5.35
C PHE A 172 0.64 -5.13 3.93
N LEU A 173 0.76 -3.83 3.66
CA LEU A 173 0.59 -3.28 2.32
C LEU A 173 1.65 -3.83 1.35
N LEU A 174 2.91 -3.94 1.78
CA LEU A 174 4.01 -4.50 0.99
C LEU A 174 3.78 -5.97 0.65
N LEU A 175 3.41 -6.77 1.66
CA LEU A 175 3.10 -8.18 1.47
C LEU A 175 1.92 -8.36 0.50
N GLY A 176 0.81 -7.65 0.72
CA GLY A 176 -0.36 -7.69 -0.16
C GLY A 176 -0.06 -7.24 -1.59
N PHE A 177 0.77 -6.20 -1.75
CA PHE A 177 1.20 -5.68 -3.05
C PHE A 177 2.06 -6.70 -3.81
N VAL A 178 3.08 -7.28 -3.17
CA VAL A 178 3.96 -8.28 -3.80
C VAL A 178 3.16 -9.54 -4.16
N SER A 179 2.33 -10.06 -3.26
CA SER A 179 1.45 -11.19 -3.57
C SER A 179 0.48 -10.87 -4.70
N GLY A 180 -0.05 -9.65 -4.75
CA GLY A 180 -0.91 -9.17 -5.83
C GLY A 180 -0.23 -9.16 -7.20
N LEU A 181 1.02 -8.68 -7.27
CA LEU A 181 1.82 -8.69 -8.50
C LEU A 181 2.15 -10.12 -8.96
N THR A 182 2.46 -11.03 -8.03
CA THR A 182 2.70 -12.44 -8.36
C THR A 182 1.48 -13.08 -8.99
N LEU A 183 0.29 -12.83 -8.44
CA LEU A 183 -0.97 -13.36 -8.96
C LEU A 183 -1.34 -12.81 -10.34
N ALA A 184 -1.08 -11.51 -10.57
CA ALA A 184 -1.31 -10.90 -11.86
C ALA A 184 -0.49 -11.56 -12.99
N LYS A 185 0.66 -12.17 -12.66
CA LYS A 185 1.51 -12.88 -13.63
C LYS A 185 1.10 -14.33 -13.90
N LEU A 186 0.33 -14.96 -13.00
CA LEU A 186 0.03 -16.38 -13.10
C LEU A 186 -1.09 -16.70 -14.08
N HIS A 187 -2.12 -15.85 -14.19
CA HIS A 187 -3.19 -15.95 -15.20
C HIS A 187 -4.15 -14.73 -15.16
N PHE A 188 -3.65 -13.53 -15.46
CA PHE A 188 -4.48 -12.31 -15.60
C PHE A 188 -4.23 -11.54 -16.90
N LEU A 189 -3.41 -12.10 -17.79
CA LEU A 189 -3.23 -11.72 -19.20
C LEU A 189 -3.67 -12.90 -20.06
#